data_AF-A0A550HUF0-F1
#
_entry.id   AF-A0A550HUF0-F1
#
_cell.length_a   1.000
_cell.length_b   1.000
_cell.length_c   1.000
_cell.angle_alpha   90.00
_cell.angle_beta   90.00
_cell.angle_gamma   90.00
#
_symmetry.space_group_name_H-M   'P 1'
#
loop_
_entity.id
_entity.type
_entity.pdbx_description
1 polymer ?
#
loop_
_entity_poly.entity_id
_entity_poly.type
_entity_poly.pdbx_seq_one_letter_code
_entity_poly.pdbx_strand_id
1 'polypeptide(L)' 'MAPARGTAVQDHVALAEIELCGDLIIAASAAREDRLSPDRIDEVLKLAEERFLETHGEKADR' A
#
# COMPACT_ATOMS: atom_id res chain seq x y z
N MET A 1 -23.46 -23.22 -21.44
CA MET A 1 -22.39 -22.23 -21.23
C MET A 1 -23.07 -20.86 -21.11
N ALA A 2 -23.13 -20.29 -19.91
CA ALA A 2 -23.77 -18.98 -19.68
C ALA A 2 -22.86 -17.86 -20.21
N PRO A 3 -23.39 -16.70 -20.63
CA PRO A 3 -22.59 -15.71 -21.34
C PRO A 3 -21.59 -15.05 -20.37
N ALA A 4 -20.31 -15.40 -20.53
CA ALA A 4 -19.14 -14.79 -19.89
C ALA A 4 -18.86 -13.34 -20.39
N ARG A 5 -19.90 -12.63 -20.84
CA ARG A 5 -19.76 -11.34 -21.53
C ARG A 5 -19.36 -10.22 -20.58
N GLY A 6 -19.56 -10.41 -19.27
CA GLY A 6 -19.04 -9.54 -18.21
C GLY A 6 -17.64 -9.92 -17.72
N THR A 7 -17.19 -11.16 -17.88
CA THR A 7 -15.87 -11.60 -17.35
C THR A 7 -14.74 -11.21 -18.28
N ALA A 8 -14.92 -11.26 -19.61
CA ALA A 8 -13.85 -10.89 -20.56
C ALA A 8 -13.37 -9.44 -20.39
N VAL A 9 -14.28 -8.49 -20.14
CA VAL A 9 -13.92 -7.07 -19.89
C VAL A 9 -13.26 -6.91 -18.52
N GLN A 10 -13.70 -7.65 -17.51
CA GLN A 10 -13.10 -7.61 -16.17
C GLN A 10 -11.71 -8.25 -16.15
N ASP A 11 -11.47 -9.31 -16.94
CA ASP A 11 -10.15 -9.92 -17.13
C ASP A 11 -9.16 -8.91 -17.70
N HIS A 12 -9.55 -8.09 -18.68
CA HIS A 12 -8.67 -7.04 -19.22
C HIS A 12 -8.34 -5.94 -18.22
N VAL A 13 -9.31 -5.53 -17.39
CA VAL A 13 -9.08 -4.54 -16.33
C VAL A 13 -8.16 -5.10 -15.24
N ALA A 14 -8.40 -6.34 -14.81
CA ALA A 14 -7.56 -7.01 -13.83
C ALA A 14 -6.13 -7.22 -14.34
N LEU A 15 -5.97 -7.59 -15.61
CA LEU A 15 -4.65 -7.71 -16.24
C LEU A 15 -3.93 -6.35 -16.31
N ALA A 16 -4.63 -5.29 -16.71
CA ALA A 16 -4.05 -3.94 -16.72
C ALA A 16 -3.63 -3.46 -15.31
N GLU A 17 -4.40 -3.80 -14.28
CA GLU A 17 -4.06 -3.48 -12.89
C GLU A 17 -2.85 -4.29 -12.39
N ILE A 18 -2.75 -5.57 -12.75
CA ILE A 18 -1.59 -6.42 -12.43
C ILE A 18 -0.32 -5.88 -13.09
N GLU A 19 -0.40 -5.51 -14.38
CA GLU A 19 0.72 -4.90 -15.11
C GLU A 19 1.17 -3.60 -14.45
N LEU A 20 0.22 -2.71 -14.14
CA LEU A 20 0.50 -1.45 -13.44
C LEU A 20 1.13 -1.68 -12.06
N CYS A 21 0.61 -2.63 -11.27
CA CYS A 21 1.16 -2.95 -9.96
C CYS A 21 2.59 -3.50 -10.06
N GLY A 22 2.87 -4.34 -11.07
CA GLY A 22 4.22 -4.84 -11.36
C GLY A 22 5.20 -3.70 -11.64
N ASP A 23 4.81 -2.76 -12.49
CA ASP A 23 5.64 -1.60 -12.84
C ASP A 23 5.93 -0.71 -11.62
N LEU A 24 4.92 -0.48 -10.76
CA LEU A 24 5.08 0.31 -9.54
C LEU A 24 6.00 -0.37 -8.51
N ILE A 25 5.94 -1.69 -8.35
CA ILE A 25 6.85 -2.44 -7.47
C ILE A 25 8.29 -2.33 -7.95
N ILE A 26 8.52 -2.46 -9.27
CA ILE A 26 9.85 -2.34 -9.86
C ILE A 26 10.35 -0.91 -9.70
N ALA A 27 9.52 0.10 -10.01
CA ALA A 27 9.87 1.50 -9.85
C ALA A 27 10.22 1.84 -8.39
N ALA A 28 9.43 1.38 -7.42
CA ALA A 28 9.68 1.58 -5.99
C ALA A 28 10.94 0.85 -5.50
N SER A 29 11.21 -0.36 -6.02
CA SER A 29 12.39 -1.14 -5.65
C SER A 29 13.67 -0.62 -6.30
N ALA A 30 13.57 -0.04 -7.49
CA ALA A 30 14.67 0.57 -8.23
C ALA A 30 14.89 2.04 -7.85
N ALA A 31 13.91 2.69 -7.22
CA ALA A 31 14.08 3.97 -6.58
C ALA A 31 15.21 3.83 -5.57
N ARG A 32 16.31 4.56 -5.83
CA ARG A 32 17.46 4.63 -4.93
C ARG A 32 17.10 5.56 -3.79
N GLU A 33 16.17 5.14 -2.97
CA GLU A 33 15.91 5.80 -1.70
C GLU A 33 16.94 5.23 -0.72
N ASP A 34 17.75 6.11 -0.14
CA ASP A 34 18.68 5.69 0.90
C ASP A 34 17.86 5.07 2.04
N ARG A 35 18.28 3.89 2.49
CA ARG A 35 17.68 3.29 3.69
C ARG A 35 17.76 4.33 4.81
N LEU A 36 16.65 4.53 5.51
CA LEU A 36 16.64 5.37 6.69
C LEU A 36 17.71 4.88 7.69
N SER A 37 18.42 5.82 8.31
CA SER A 37 19.26 5.51 9.47
C SER A 37 18.41 4.88 10.56
N PRO A 38 18.95 3.94 11.38
CA PRO A 38 18.23 3.40 12.54
C PRO A 38 17.55 4.47 13.41
N ASP A 39 18.25 5.58 13.71
CA ASP A 39 17.67 6.68 14.51
C ASP A 39 16.44 7.31 13.85
N ARG A 40 16.44 7.41 12.52
CA ARG A 40 15.32 7.96 11.76
C ARG A 40 14.16 6.96 11.64
N ILE A 41 14.47 5.67 11.63
CA ILE A 41 13.46 4.60 11.72
C ILE A 41 12.77 4.69 13.08
N ASP A 42 13.54 4.80 14.16
CA ASP A 42 12.99 4.92 15.52
C ASP A 42 12.07 6.15 15.66
N GLU A 43 12.47 7.30 15.09
CA GLU A 43 11.63 8.51 15.04
C GLU A 43 10.31 8.27 14.28
N VAL A 44 10.37 7.64 13.11
CA VAL A 44 9.18 7.32 12.31
C VAL A 44 8.26 6.34 13.03
N LEU A 45 8.82 5.32 13.70
CA LEU A 45 8.05 4.35 14.48
C LEU A 45 7.33 5.03 15.65
N LYS A 46 8.00 5.95 16.35
CA LYS A 46 7.39 6.73 17.43
C LYS A 46 6.26 7.62 16.92
N LEU A 47 6.47 8.34 15.82
CA LEU A 47 5.42 9.16 15.19
C LEU A 47 4.23 8.31 14.71
N ALA A 48 4.50 7.11 14.20
CA ALA A 48 3.45 6.18 13.78
C ALA A 48 2.60 5.70 14.97
N GLU A 49 3.24 5.39 16.10
CA GLU A 49 2.57 5.04 17.35
C GLU A 49 1.73 6.20 17.89
N GLU A 50 2.28 7.41 17.97
CA GLU A 50 1.56 8.62 18.39
C GLU A 50 0.31 8.83 17.54
N ARG A 51 0.44 8.80 16.20
CA ARG A 51 -0.70 8.93 15.29
C ARG A 51 -1.72 7.81 15.42
N PHE A 52 -1.26 6.59 15.67
CA PHE A 52 -2.15 5.45 15.88
C PHE A 52 -2.98 5.64 17.14
N LEU A 53 -2.36 6.10 18.23
CA LEU A 53 -3.02 6.42 19.50
C LEU A 53 -3.92 7.65 19.41
N GLU A 54 -3.56 8.68 18.64
CA GLU A 54 -4.47 9.81 18.37
C GLU A 54 -5.72 9.35 17.63
N THR A 55 -5.57 8.44 16.66
CA THR A 55 -6.67 7.97 15.83
C THR A 55 -7.56 6.95 16.55
N HIS A 56 -7.00 6.13 17.44
CA HIS A 56 -7.70 4.99 18.07
C HIS A 56 -7.84 5.10 19.60
N GLY A 57 -7.03 5.91 20.26
CA GLY A 57 -7.12 6.19 21.69
C GLY A 57 -8.35 7.00 22.06
N GLU A 58 -8.85 7.86 21.17
CA GLU A 58 -10.13 8.56 21.35
C GLU A 58 -11.34 7.60 21.30
N LYS A 59 -11.18 6.38 20.78
CA LYS A 59 -12.22 5.34 20.82
C LYS A 59 -12.17 4.46 22.08
N ALA A 60 -11.13 4.56 22.90
CA ALA A 60 -10.97 3.75 24.12
C ALA A 60 -11.60 4.41 25.36
N ASP A 61 -11.98 5.69 25.28
CA ASP A 61 -12.61 6.47 26.37
C ASP A 61 -14.14 6.65 26.21
N ARG A 62 -14.79 5.86 25.32
CA ARG A 62 -16.24 5.90 25.09
C ARG A 62 -16.95 4.61 25.46
#